data_AF-A0A1F8P9P6-F1
#
_entry.id   AF-A0A1F8P9P6-F1
#
_cell.length_a   1.000
_cell.length_b   1.000
_cell.length_c   1.000
_cell.angle_alpha   90.00
_cell.angle_beta   90.00
_cell.angle_gamma   90.00
#
_symmetry.space_group_name_H-M   'P 1'
#
loop_
_entity.id
_entity.type
_entity.pdbx_description
1 polymer ?
#
loop_
_entity_poly.entity_id
_entity_poly.type
_entity_poly.pdbx_seq_one_letter_code
_entity_poly.pdbx_strand_id
1 'polypeptide(L)'
;MKESSLRWRARIGSLKWIGAIVIILAGIGLIYAIGELLTAVQNPTEPRNVSVEQIVTGAVGSSQYVTLEGYAMYDTGYEETEDGVPVATYFLLVDDFTGHLLVVKASDITIDHREMEWITLVGMTRKTPSELRGLIQSDSDFFEEAGFFTTADLYLIEGDTPSGIAQSMFLASSLAAVVVLSAIPFFYPTTIFLPKPVEMVTTDSVPSDKKRVSIKATGRFLQLKKVEPTLELGKRRQQFTSAVANIIPMDQGDLMIYIHHIVRYNFIPVSKTHWGVFLNKQNVGVVEPGVQLGWKDRPAVQFSFARDEGKLETLLLSFDHVVDQAALIKLLREMGFRVGSGIASQAYL
;
A
#
# COMPACT_ATOMS: atom_id res chain seq x y z
N MET A 1 33.00 3.47 -9.42
CA MET A 1 31.62 3.98 -9.61
C MET A 1 31.50 5.36 -8.93
N LYS A 2 30.80 6.35 -9.52
CA LYS A 2 30.69 7.70 -8.92
C LYS A 2 29.84 7.66 -7.64
N GLU A 3 30.32 8.23 -6.53
CA GLU A 3 29.61 8.26 -5.24
C GLU A 3 28.18 8.84 -5.35
N SER A 4 27.99 9.82 -6.22
CA SER A 4 26.68 10.44 -6.48
C SER A 4 25.64 9.46 -7.00
N SER A 5 26.01 8.47 -7.82
CA SER A 5 25.05 7.49 -8.35
C SER A 5 24.62 6.51 -7.26
N LEU A 6 25.52 6.11 -6.36
CA LEU A 6 25.21 5.25 -5.21
C LEU A 6 24.23 5.94 -4.26
N ARG A 7 24.45 7.23 -3.97
CA ARG A 7 23.52 8.03 -3.15
C ARG A 7 22.11 8.07 -3.76
N TRP A 8 22.01 8.32 -5.06
CA TRP A 8 20.71 8.33 -5.75
C TRP A 8 20.00 6.97 -5.71
N ARG A 9 20.73 5.86 -5.92
CA ARG A 9 20.17 4.51 -5.81
C ARG A 9 19.59 4.25 -4.42
N ALA A 10 20.33 4.58 -3.36
CA ALA A 10 19.86 4.40 -1.99
C ALA A 10 18.62 5.26 -1.68
N ARG A 11 18.59 6.51 -2.16
CA ARG A 11 17.43 7.42 -1.98
C ARG A 11 16.19 6.89 -2.71
N ILE A 12 16.32 6.50 -3.97
CA ILE A 12 15.23 5.90 -4.74
C ILE A 12 14.74 4.63 -4.04
N GLY A 13 15.65 3.75 -3.61
CA GLY A 13 15.30 2.53 -2.88
C GLY A 13 14.63 2.79 -1.54
N SER A 14 14.89 3.92 -0.88
CA SER A 14 14.22 4.28 0.39
C SER A 14 12.74 4.64 0.22
N LEU A 15 12.30 4.92 -1.01
CA LEU A 15 10.91 5.27 -1.35
C LEU A 15 9.99 4.05 -1.53
N LYS A 16 10.45 2.80 -1.30
CA LYS A 16 9.65 1.58 -1.52
C LYS A 16 8.29 1.59 -0.83
N TRP A 17 8.20 2.07 0.42
CA TRP A 17 6.93 2.14 1.15
C TRP A 17 5.95 3.13 0.53
N ILE A 18 6.45 4.30 0.12
CA ILE A 18 5.63 5.30 -0.57
C ILE A 18 5.19 4.75 -1.93
N GLY A 19 6.11 4.13 -2.68
CA GLY A 19 5.80 3.45 -3.93
C GLY A 19 4.74 2.36 -3.76
N ALA A 20 4.81 1.55 -2.69
CA ALA A 20 3.81 0.53 -2.38
C ALA A 20 2.41 1.14 -2.19
N ILE A 21 2.30 2.21 -1.40
CA ILE A 21 1.03 2.90 -1.15
C ILE A 21 0.47 3.48 -2.45
N VAL A 22 1.31 4.15 -3.25
CA VAL A 22 0.89 4.72 -4.54
C VAL A 22 0.44 3.63 -5.51
N ILE A 23 1.14 2.50 -5.58
CA ILE A 23 0.73 1.35 -6.41
C ILE A 23 -0.64 0.84 -5.99
N ILE A 24 -0.91 0.70 -4.69
CA ILE A 24 -2.22 0.22 -4.20
C ILE A 24 -3.33 1.20 -4.60
N LEU A 25 -3.15 2.49 -4.32
CA LEU A 25 -4.15 3.51 -4.62
C LEU A 25 -4.39 3.65 -6.13
N ALA A 26 -3.31 3.72 -6.91
CA ALA A 26 -3.40 3.79 -8.37
C ALA A 26 -3.97 2.49 -8.97
N GLY A 27 -3.70 1.33 -8.37
CA GLY A 27 -4.27 0.04 -8.76
C GLY A 27 -5.78 -0.03 -8.55
N ILE A 28 -6.28 0.44 -7.40
CA ILE A 28 -7.72 0.56 -7.14
C ILE A 28 -8.36 1.50 -8.19
N GLY A 29 -7.76 2.67 -8.41
CA GLY A 29 -8.23 3.60 -9.44
C GLY A 29 -8.21 2.99 -10.84
N LEU A 30 -7.18 2.18 -11.16
CA LEU A 30 -7.05 1.54 -12.47
C LEU A 30 -8.15 0.52 -12.71
N ILE A 31 -8.57 -0.23 -11.68
CA ILE A 31 -9.71 -1.16 -11.78
C ILE A 31 -10.98 -0.38 -12.12
N TYR A 32 -11.23 0.74 -11.44
CA TYR A 32 -12.38 1.60 -11.73
C TYR A 32 -12.31 2.15 -13.17
N ALA A 33 -11.15 2.67 -13.57
CA ALA A 33 -10.90 3.19 -14.91
C ALA A 33 -11.13 2.16 -16.02
N ILE A 34 -10.73 0.90 -15.78
CA ILE A 34 -10.96 -0.20 -16.72
C ILE A 34 -12.46 -0.51 -16.80
N GLY A 35 -13.19 -0.47 -15.68
CA GLY A 35 -14.65 -0.64 -15.67
C GLY A 35 -15.36 0.43 -16.51
N GLU A 36 -14.97 1.69 -16.34
CA GLU A 36 -15.43 2.82 -17.15
C GLU A 36 -15.08 2.64 -18.63
N LEU A 37 -13.84 2.24 -18.94
CA LEU A 37 -13.41 2.01 -20.32
C LEU A 37 -14.17 0.85 -20.97
N LEU A 38 -14.39 -0.26 -20.26
CA LEU A 38 -15.18 -1.37 -20.76
C LEU A 38 -16.62 -0.94 -21.04
N THR A 39 -17.21 -0.14 -20.14
CA THR A 39 -18.53 0.44 -20.33
C THR A 39 -18.55 1.34 -21.57
N ALA A 40 -17.57 2.23 -21.72
CA ALA A 40 -17.44 3.11 -22.87
C ALA A 40 -17.25 2.36 -24.20
N VAL A 41 -16.53 1.23 -24.20
CA VAL A 41 -16.28 0.41 -25.41
C VAL A 41 -17.50 -0.43 -25.78
N GLN A 42 -18.25 -0.92 -24.80
CA GLN A 42 -19.45 -1.75 -25.02
C GLN A 42 -20.66 -0.93 -25.43
N ASN A 43 -20.67 0.37 -25.16
CA ASN A 43 -21.78 1.25 -25.49
C ASN A 43 -21.46 2.11 -26.72
N PRO A 44 -22.34 2.10 -27.74
CA PRO A 44 -22.24 3.06 -28.84
C PRO A 44 -22.44 4.50 -28.33
N THR A 45 -21.97 5.48 -29.10
CA THR A 45 -22.15 6.91 -28.78
C THR A 45 -23.63 7.31 -28.76
N GLU A 46 -24.46 6.60 -29.54
CA GLU A 46 -25.91 6.77 -29.56
C GLU A 46 -26.59 5.69 -28.71
N PRO A 47 -27.65 6.02 -27.95
CA PRO A 47 -28.33 5.05 -27.10
C PRO A 47 -29.04 3.99 -27.96
N ARG A 48 -29.06 2.75 -27.46
CA ARG A 48 -29.78 1.65 -28.11
C ARG A 48 -31.26 1.70 -27.74
N ASN A 49 -32.15 1.77 -28.73
CA ASN A 49 -33.58 1.62 -28.47
C ASN A 49 -33.89 0.18 -28.02
N VAL A 50 -34.48 0.05 -26.84
CA VAL A 50 -34.91 -1.23 -26.24
C VAL A 50 -36.30 -1.05 -25.64
N SER A 51 -37.01 -2.15 -25.39
CA SER A 51 -38.30 -2.11 -24.67
C SER A 51 -38.10 -2.37 -23.17
N VAL A 52 -39.08 -1.99 -22.36
CA VAL A 52 -39.11 -2.30 -20.92
C VAL A 52 -39.07 -3.81 -20.70
N GLU A 53 -39.84 -4.57 -21.48
CA GLU A 53 -39.81 -6.04 -21.51
C GLU A 53 -38.41 -6.62 -21.67
N GLN A 54 -37.60 -6.08 -22.60
CA GLN A 54 -36.24 -6.60 -22.84
C GLN A 54 -35.31 -6.43 -21.63
N ILE A 55 -35.53 -5.41 -20.81
CA ILE A 55 -34.77 -5.22 -19.57
C ILE A 55 -35.30 -6.16 -18.49
N VAL A 56 -36.63 -6.21 -18.31
CA VAL A 56 -37.25 -7.03 -17.24
C VAL A 56 -36.99 -8.52 -17.45
N THR A 57 -37.05 -9.01 -18.69
CA THR A 57 -36.76 -10.41 -19.04
C THR A 57 -35.27 -10.75 -19.07
N GLY A 58 -34.38 -9.76 -18.89
CA GLY A 58 -32.93 -9.94 -18.85
C GLY A 58 -32.25 -10.05 -20.22
N ALA A 59 -32.93 -9.72 -21.32
CA ALA A 59 -32.31 -9.63 -22.65
C ALA A 59 -31.29 -8.47 -22.74
N VAL A 60 -31.45 -7.44 -21.90
CA VAL A 60 -30.51 -6.32 -21.73
C VAL A 60 -29.91 -6.38 -20.33
N GLY A 61 -28.58 -6.42 -20.24
CA GLY A 61 -27.85 -6.46 -18.98
C GLY A 61 -27.60 -5.10 -18.35
N SER A 62 -26.83 -5.09 -17.26
CA SER A 62 -26.34 -3.86 -16.63
C SER A 62 -25.32 -3.10 -17.50
N SER A 63 -25.18 -1.80 -17.25
CA SER A 63 -24.21 -0.92 -17.90
C SER A 63 -24.43 -0.76 -19.40
N GLN A 64 -25.70 -0.77 -19.84
CA GLN A 64 -26.09 -0.54 -21.22
C GLN A 64 -26.71 0.85 -21.37
N TYR A 65 -26.30 1.58 -22.42
CA TYR A 65 -26.80 2.89 -22.78
C TYR A 65 -28.02 2.74 -23.68
N VAL A 66 -29.18 3.11 -23.17
CA VAL A 66 -30.47 2.73 -23.76
C VAL A 66 -31.44 3.90 -23.83
N THR A 67 -32.33 3.79 -24.81
CA THR A 67 -33.55 4.60 -24.90
C THR A 67 -34.74 3.68 -24.66
N LEU A 68 -35.65 4.10 -23.80
CA LEU A 68 -36.89 3.42 -23.43
C LEU A 68 -38.08 4.34 -23.68
N GLU A 69 -39.24 3.75 -23.95
CA GLU A 69 -40.50 4.46 -24.03
C GLU A 69 -41.52 3.77 -23.13
N GLY A 70 -42.38 4.55 -22.47
CA GLY A 70 -43.41 4.04 -21.59
C GLY A 70 -44.13 5.14 -20.83
N TYR A 71 -45.14 4.77 -20.06
CA TYR A 71 -45.83 5.66 -19.15
C TYR A 71 -45.05 5.82 -17.85
N ALA A 72 -44.68 7.05 -17.52
CA ALA A 72 -44.07 7.34 -16.22
C ALA A 72 -45.13 7.56 -15.16
N MET A 73 -45.10 6.73 -14.11
CA MET A 73 -45.89 6.88 -12.91
C MET A 73 -45.04 7.54 -11.83
N TYR A 74 -45.21 8.84 -11.63
CA TYR A 74 -44.43 9.62 -10.67
C TYR A 74 -44.99 9.56 -9.24
N ASP A 75 -46.29 9.29 -9.10
CA ASP A 75 -46.96 9.18 -7.80
C ASP A 75 -46.68 7.84 -7.09
N THR A 76 -46.05 6.90 -7.77
CA THR A 76 -45.73 5.57 -7.24
C THR A 76 -44.27 5.27 -7.52
N GLY A 77 -43.51 4.97 -6.47
CA GLY A 77 -42.06 4.83 -6.58
C GLY A 77 -41.37 4.70 -5.23
N TYR A 78 -40.07 4.95 -5.22
CA TYR A 78 -39.24 4.86 -4.02
C TYR A 78 -38.51 6.18 -3.80
N GLU A 79 -38.23 6.49 -2.54
CA GLU A 79 -37.45 7.67 -2.15
C GLU A 79 -36.30 7.21 -1.25
N GLU A 80 -35.09 7.60 -1.62
CA GLU A 80 -33.89 7.41 -0.81
C GLU A 80 -33.66 8.68 0.01
N THR A 81 -33.55 8.53 1.32
CA THR A 81 -33.39 9.65 2.25
C THR A 81 -32.11 9.49 3.06
N GLU A 82 -31.38 10.60 3.24
CA GLU A 82 -30.22 10.68 4.13
C GLU A 82 -30.54 11.73 5.21
N ASP A 83 -30.52 11.32 6.49
CA ASP A 83 -30.90 12.15 7.64
C ASP A 83 -32.29 12.81 7.51
N GLY A 84 -33.23 12.12 6.86
CA GLY A 84 -34.60 12.60 6.63
C GLY A 84 -34.75 13.60 5.49
N VAL A 85 -33.71 13.79 4.66
CA VAL A 85 -33.73 14.61 3.45
C VAL A 85 -33.68 13.70 2.21
N PRO A 86 -34.56 13.89 1.21
CA PRO A 86 -34.48 13.13 -0.05
C PRO A 86 -33.15 13.38 -0.75
N VAL A 87 -32.46 12.29 -1.11
CA VAL A 87 -31.21 12.31 -1.90
C VAL A 87 -31.39 11.67 -3.28
N ALA A 88 -32.40 10.82 -3.46
CA ALA A 88 -32.77 10.30 -4.76
C ALA A 88 -34.24 9.90 -4.80
N THR A 89 -34.86 10.10 -5.96
CA THR A 89 -36.26 9.71 -6.21
C THR A 89 -36.29 8.72 -7.37
N TYR A 90 -37.08 7.68 -7.19
CA TYR A 90 -37.27 6.60 -8.14
C TYR A 90 -38.75 6.56 -8.52
N PHE A 91 -39.05 6.53 -9.80
CA PHE A 91 -40.40 6.40 -10.33
C PHE A 91 -40.53 5.11 -11.15
N LEU A 92 -41.76 4.71 -11.48
CA LEU A 92 -42.01 3.53 -12.29
C LEU A 92 -42.23 3.92 -13.75
N LEU A 93 -41.56 3.25 -14.67
CA LEU A 93 -41.83 3.31 -16.11
C LEU A 93 -42.57 2.04 -16.51
N VAL A 94 -43.78 2.20 -17.04
CA VAL A 94 -44.69 1.10 -17.38
C VAL A 94 -44.87 1.01 -18.89
N ASP A 95 -44.72 -0.20 -19.42
CA ASP A 95 -45.12 -0.52 -20.78
C ASP A 95 -46.49 -1.21 -20.75
N ASP A 96 -47.55 -0.41 -20.94
CA ASP A 96 -48.94 -0.88 -20.90
C ASP A 96 -49.27 -1.95 -21.95
N PHE A 97 -48.47 -2.07 -23.03
CA PHE A 97 -48.70 -3.09 -24.05
C PHE A 97 -48.22 -4.46 -23.62
N THR A 98 -47.11 -4.51 -22.88
CA THR A 98 -46.48 -5.77 -22.45
C THR A 98 -46.73 -6.10 -20.98
N GLY A 99 -47.25 -5.14 -20.20
CA GLY A 99 -47.44 -5.26 -18.75
C GLY A 99 -46.12 -5.29 -17.98
N HIS A 100 -45.01 -4.83 -18.56
CA HIS A 100 -43.73 -4.79 -17.85
C HIS A 100 -43.50 -3.41 -17.22
N LEU A 101 -42.89 -3.41 -16.03
CA LEU A 101 -42.53 -2.19 -15.32
C LEU A 101 -41.03 -2.18 -14.98
N LEU A 102 -40.44 -1.00 -15.02
CA LEU A 102 -39.04 -0.79 -14.66
C LEU A 102 -38.92 0.37 -13.68
N VAL A 103 -38.10 0.18 -12.65
CA VAL A 103 -37.73 1.27 -11.74
C VAL A 103 -36.72 2.19 -12.42
N VAL A 104 -37.00 3.50 -12.39
CA VAL A 104 -36.14 4.53 -12.95
C VAL A 104 -35.76 5.51 -11.85
N LYS A 105 -34.47 5.75 -11.68
CA LYS A 105 -33.94 6.85 -10.88
C LYS A 105 -34.04 8.14 -11.68
N ALA A 106 -34.76 9.12 -11.15
CA ALA A 106 -34.91 10.43 -11.78
C ALA A 106 -33.59 11.20 -11.76
N SER A 107 -33.45 12.07 -12.76
CA SER A 107 -32.34 13.02 -12.85
C SER A 107 -32.42 14.13 -11.79
N ASP A 108 -33.64 14.52 -11.41
CA ASP A 108 -33.92 15.49 -10.35
C ASP A 108 -34.39 14.81 -9.06
N ILE A 109 -33.98 15.35 -7.90
CA ILE A 109 -34.37 14.84 -6.57
C ILE A 109 -35.86 15.11 -6.32
N THR A 110 -36.37 16.25 -6.76
CA THR A 110 -37.79 16.61 -6.63
C THR A 110 -38.52 16.38 -7.94
N ILE A 111 -39.41 15.40 -7.94
CA ILE A 111 -40.38 15.21 -9.01
C ILE A 111 -41.68 15.88 -8.56
N ASP A 112 -41.87 17.14 -8.92
CA ASP A 112 -43.12 17.84 -8.64
C ASP A 112 -44.26 17.21 -9.45
N HIS A 113 -45.13 16.47 -8.75
CA HIS A 113 -46.44 15.93 -9.17
C HIS A 113 -46.73 16.04 -10.67
N ARG A 114 -45.97 15.30 -11.47
CA ARG A 114 -46.17 15.23 -12.91
C ARG A 114 -47.30 14.25 -13.16
N GLU A 115 -48.25 14.65 -13.99
CA GLU A 115 -49.29 13.72 -14.45
C GLU A 115 -48.65 12.53 -15.16
N MET A 116 -49.33 11.38 -15.10
CA MET A 116 -48.91 10.18 -15.81
C MET A 116 -48.84 10.48 -17.32
N GLU A 117 -47.64 10.40 -17.88
CA GLU A 117 -47.37 10.79 -19.27
C GLU A 117 -46.55 9.71 -19.98
N TRP A 118 -46.79 9.54 -21.28
CA TRP A 118 -45.94 8.74 -22.14
C TRP A 118 -44.65 9.51 -22.44
N ILE A 119 -43.52 8.97 -21.98
CA ILE A 119 -42.22 9.62 -22.11
C ILE A 119 -41.20 8.72 -22.81
N THR A 120 -40.23 9.36 -23.45
CA THR A 120 -39.02 8.71 -23.94
C THR A 120 -37.88 9.03 -22.99
N LEU A 121 -37.31 8.01 -22.36
CA LEU A 121 -36.20 8.13 -21.43
C LEU A 121 -34.91 7.65 -22.06
N VAL A 122 -33.85 8.42 -21.85
CA VAL A 122 -32.48 8.04 -22.22
C VAL A 122 -31.67 7.92 -20.96
N GLY A 123 -30.91 6.84 -20.84
CA GLY A 123 -30.12 6.60 -19.64
C GLY A 123 -29.30 5.33 -19.68
N MET A 124 -28.70 5.01 -18.54
CA MET A 124 -27.89 3.80 -18.39
C MET A 124 -28.57 2.81 -17.44
N THR A 125 -28.59 1.53 -17.83
CA THR A 125 -29.00 0.45 -16.92
C THR A 125 -27.92 0.23 -15.86
N ARG A 126 -28.34 -0.03 -14.63
CA ARG A 126 -27.47 -0.25 -13.48
C ARG A 126 -28.00 -1.42 -12.65
N LYS A 127 -27.11 -2.08 -11.92
CA LYS A 127 -27.51 -3.10 -10.94
C LYS A 127 -28.17 -2.43 -9.76
N THR A 128 -29.33 -2.92 -9.37
CA THR A 128 -30.08 -2.38 -8.24
C THR A 128 -29.29 -2.53 -6.93
N PRO A 129 -29.11 -1.46 -6.14
CA PRO A 129 -28.53 -1.53 -4.80
C PRO A 129 -29.30 -2.52 -3.92
N SER A 130 -28.63 -3.15 -2.95
CA SER A 130 -29.23 -4.21 -2.13
C SER A 130 -30.50 -3.78 -1.39
N GLU A 131 -30.55 -2.52 -0.93
CA GLU A 131 -31.71 -1.97 -0.21
C GLU A 131 -32.90 -1.78 -1.14
N LEU A 132 -32.72 -1.06 -2.25
CA LEU A 132 -33.75 -0.87 -3.27
C LEU A 132 -34.22 -2.22 -3.86
N ARG A 133 -33.30 -3.16 -4.06
CA ARG A 133 -33.63 -4.53 -4.51
C ARG A 133 -34.57 -5.22 -3.52
N GLY A 134 -34.32 -5.08 -2.22
CA GLY A 134 -35.18 -5.64 -1.18
C GLY A 134 -36.59 -5.06 -1.20
N LEU A 135 -36.72 -3.75 -1.46
CA LEU A 135 -38.01 -3.07 -1.58
C LEU A 135 -38.78 -3.50 -2.83
N ILE A 136 -38.12 -3.55 -3.99
CA ILE A 136 -38.76 -4.02 -5.22
C ILE A 136 -39.22 -5.48 -5.08
N GLN A 137 -38.45 -6.30 -4.36
CA GLN A 137 -38.83 -7.69 -4.08
C GLN A 137 -39.96 -7.82 -3.06
N SER A 138 -40.10 -6.91 -2.09
CA SER A 138 -41.25 -6.94 -1.18
C SER A 138 -42.54 -6.55 -1.89
N ASP A 139 -42.43 -5.67 -2.89
CA ASP A 139 -43.57 -5.11 -3.58
C ASP A 139 -43.92 -5.89 -4.86
N SER A 140 -43.17 -6.97 -5.17
CA SER A 140 -43.39 -7.77 -6.38
C SER A 140 -44.78 -8.37 -6.45
N ASP A 141 -45.28 -8.91 -5.32
CA ASP A 141 -46.61 -9.52 -5.26
C ASP A 141 -47.71 -8.50 -5.57
N PHE A 142 -47.56 -7.26 -5.07
CA PHE A 142 -48.48 -6.17 -5.36
C PHE A 142 -48.49 -5.80 -6.85
N PHE A 143 -47.31 -5.74 -7.47
CA PHE A 143 -47.22 -5.47 -8.91
C PHE A 143 -47.83 -6.60 -9.74
N GLU A 144 -47.56 -7.86 -9.39
CA GLU A 144 -48.11 -9.02 -10.09
C GLU A 144 -49.64 -9.11 -9.96
N GLU A 145 -50.20 -8.80 -8.78
CA GLU A 145 -51.66 -8.71 -8.58
C GLU A 145 -52.31 -7.61 -9.43
N ALA A 146 -51.60 -6.52 -9.67
CA ALA A 146 -52.02 -5.44 -10.56
C ALA A 146 -51.81 -5.76 -12.06
N GLY A 147 -51.24 -6.93 -12.38
CA GLY A 147 -50.99 -7.39 -13.75
C GLY A 147 -49.67 -6.91 -14.35
N PHE A 148 -48.74 -6.42 -13.52
CA PHE A 148 -47.44 -5.92 -13.97
C PHE A 148 -46.28 -6.84 -13.55
N PHE A 149 -45.29 -6.97 -14.42
CA PHE A 149 -44.07 -7.74 -14.19
C PHE A 149 -42.85 -6.83 -14.07
N THR A 150 -42.06 -7.02 -13.02
CA THR A 150 -40.87 -6.19 -12.73
C THR A 150 -39.61 -7.02 -12.63
N THR A 151 -38.45 -6.34 -12.65
CA THR A 151 -37.17 -6.91 -12.25
C THR A 151 -36.59 -6.14 -11.07
N ALA A 152 -36.08 -6.87 -10.08
CA ALA A 152 -35.33 -6.29 -8.97
C ALA A 152 -33.81 -6.25 -9.24
N ASP A 153 -33.35 -6.81 -10.36
CA ASP A 153 -31.91 -6.91 -10.66
C ASP A 153 -31.35 -5.64 -11.30
N LEU A 154 -32.19 -4.91 -12.05
CA LEU A 154 -31.79 -3.73 -12.82
C LEU A 154 -32.74 -2.57 -12.57
N TYR A 155 -32.20 -1.37 -12.66
CA TYR A 155 -32.93 -0.12 -12.74
C TYR A 155 -32.26 0.79 -13.78
N LEU A 156 -32.98 1.82 -14.24
CA LEU A 156 -32.43 2.83 -15.15
C LEU A 156 -32.04 4.07 -14.36
N ILE A 157 -30.92 4.72 -14.69
CA ILE A 157 -30.66 6.11 -14.29
C ILE A 157 -30.94 7.02 -15.47
N GLU A 158 -31.94 7.89 -15.31
CA GLU A 158 -32.27 8.91 -16.30
C GLU A 158 -31.10 9.88 -16.52
N GLY A 159 -30.78 10.17 -17.79
CA GLY A 159 -29.75 11.15 -18.18
C GLY A 159 -28.31 10.67 -17.97
N ASP A 160 -28.09 9.50 -17.39
CA ASP A 160 -26.75 8.93 -17.24
C ASP A 160 -26.21 8.47 -18.59
N THR A 161 -24.94 8.81 -18.88
CA THR A 161 -24.31 8.57 -20.19
C THR A 161 -22.98 7.84 -20.01
N PRO A 162 -22.58 6.98 -20.97
CA PRO A 162 -21.28 6.32 -20.91
C PRO A 162 -20.16 7.37 -20.97
N SER A 163 -19.11 7.15 -20.19
CA SER A 163 -17.90 7.97 -20.28
C SER A 163 -17.29 7.89 -21.68
N GLY A 164 -16.67 8.99 -22.15
CA GLY A 164 -16.07 9.01 -23.47
C GLY A 164 -14.85 8.09 -23.54
N ILE A 165 -14.76 7.22 -24.56
CA ILE A 165 -13.67 6.24 -24.74
C ILE A 165 -12.29 6.89 -24.58
N ALA A 166 -12.07 8.05 -25.21
CA ALA A 166 -10.79 8.75 -25.15
C ALA A 166 -10.43 9.21 -23.72
N GLN A 167 -11.41 9.68 -22.96
CA GLN A 167 -11.23 10.12 -21.57
C GLN A 167 -10.92 8.91 -20.67
N SER A 168 -11.69 7.82 -20.80
CA SER A 168 -11.49 6.59 -20.02
C SER A 168 -10.17 5.91 -20.36
N MET A 169 -9.74 5.90 -21.63
CA MET A 169 -8.41 5.43 -22.04
C MET A 169 -7.29 6.28 -21.46
N PHE A 170 -7.43 7.60 -21.46
CA PHE A 170 -6.44 8.51 -20.88
C PHE A 170 -6.31 8.29 -19.38
N LEU A 171 -7.44 8.13 -18.68
CA LEU A 171 -7.45 7.86 -17.24
C LEU A 171 -6.82 6.50 -16.92
N ALA A 172 -7.18 5.44 -17.64
CA ALA A 172 -6.59 4.11 -17.45
C ALA A 172 -5.07 4.08 -17.75
N SER A 173 -4.64 4.70 -18.86
CA SER A 173 -3.23 4.74 -19.25
C SER A 173 -2.37 5.58 -18.31
N SER A 174 -2.87 6.72 -17.82
CA SER A 174 -2.17 7.55 -16.84
C SER A 174 -2.01 6.83 -15.51
N LEU A 175 -3.03 6.13 -15.01
CA LEU A 175 -2.92 5.31 -13.79
C LEU A 175 -1.97 4.14 -13.97
N ALA A 176 -2.01 3.44 -15.11
CA ALA A 176 -1.06 2.38 -15.41
C ALA A 176 0.39 2.89 -15.43
N ALA A 177 0.63 4.07 -16.01
CA ALA A 177 1.95 4.70 -16.00
C ALA A 177 2.42 5.04 -14.58
N VAL A 178 1.53 5.56 -13.72
CA VAL A 178 1.84 5.83 -12.30
C VAL A 178 2.23 4.55 -11.56
N VAL A 179 1.51 3.44 -11.78
CA VAL A 179 1.84 2.13 -11.18
C VAL A 179 3.25 1.69 -11.59
N VAL A 180 3.56 1.76 -12.89
CA VAL A 180 4.89 1.36 -13.42
C VAL A 180 6.00 2.24 -12.84
N LEU A 181 5.83 3.56 -12.82
CA LEU A 181 6.82 4.49 -12.28
C LEU A 181 7.03 4.28 -10.78
N SER A 182 5.96 3.97 -10.04
CA SER A 182 6.00 3.71 -8.60
C SER A 182 6.66 2.38 -8.23
N ALA A 183 6.84 1.47 -9.20
CA ALA A 183 7.58 0.23 -9.02
C ALA A 183 9.11 0.42 -9.09
N ILE A 184 9.60 1.52 -9.67
CA ILE A 184 11.05 1.79 -9.82
C ILE A 184 11.84 1.66 -8.51
N PRO A 185 11.38 2.21 -7.35
CA PRO A 185 12.04 2.04 -6.06
C PRO A 185 12.38 0.60 -5.68
N PHE A 186 11.56 -0.37 -6.07
CA PHE A 186 11.73 -1.77 -5.65
C PHE A 186 12.99 -2.43 -6.22
N PHE A 187 13.45 -1.96 -7.38
CA PHE A 187 14.66 -2.44 -8.04
C PHE A 187 15.96 -1.90 -7.42
N TYR A 188 15.88 -0.93 -6.50
CA TYR A 188 17.05 -0.35 -5.85
C TYR A 188 17.19 -0.81 -4.39
N PRO A 189 18.42 -0.95 -3.87
CA PRO A 189 18.63 -1.24 -2.45
C PRO A 189 18.21 -0.05 -1.58
N THR A 190 17.60 -0.31 -0.42
CA THR A 190 17.16 0.72 0.53
C THR A 190 18.31 1.45 1.20
N THR A 191 19.43 0.76 1.42
CA THR A 191 20.64 1.32 2.02
C THR A 191 21.88 0.70 1.40
N ILE A 192 22.90 1.51 1.14
CA ILE A 192 24.18 1.04 0.58
C ILE A 192 25.30 1.41 1.55
N PHE A 193 26.16 0.46 1.90
CA PHE A 193 27.37 0.77 2.65
C PHE A 193 28.50 1.16 1.69
N LEU A 194 29.21 2.24 2.02
CA LEU A 194 30.39 2.69 1.29
C LEU A 194 31.57 2.78 2.26
N PRO A 195 32.63 1.98 2.09
CA PRO A 195 33.84 2.08 2.89
C PRO A 195 34.43 3.48 2.78
N LYS A 196 34.71 4.12 3.92
CA LYS A 196 35.35 5.42 4.03
C LYS A 196 36.23 5.47 5.27
N PRO A 197 37.39 6.16 5.23
CA PRO A 197 38.21 6.34 6.41
C PRO A 197 37.41 7.06 7.51
N VAL A 198 37.71 6.74 8.76
CA VAL A 198 37.12 7.44 9.91
C VAL A 198 37.59 8.88 9.87
N GLU A 199 36.67 9.83 9.79
CA GLU A 199 36.99 11.26 9.82
C GLU A 199 37.58 11.61 11.21
N MET A 200 38.70 12.33 11.23
CA MET A 200 39.31 12.77 12.48
C MET A 200 38.45 13.85 13.13
N VAL A 201 37.93 13.53 14.31
CA VAL A 201 37.10 14.45 15.11
C VAL A 201 38.00 15.53 15.68
N THR A 202 37.84 16.79 15.24
CA THR A 202 38.34 17.95 15.96
C THR A 202 37.45 18.20 17.18
N THR A 203 38.07 18.55 18.31
CA THR A 203 37.49 18.66 19.66
C THR A 203 36.25 19.55 19.79
N ASP A 204 35.94 20.37 18.78
CA ASP A 204 34.83 21.33 18.79
C ASP A 204 33.48 20.74 18.33
N SER A 205 33.44 19.45 17.96
CA SER A 205 32.26 18.81 17.35
C SER A 205 31.52 17.80 18.25
N VAL A 206 31.80 17.79 19.56
CA VAL A 206 31.09 16.94 20.54
C VAL A 206 29.77 17.62 20.93
N PRO A 207 28.59 17.08 20.56
CA PRO A 207 27.33 17.61 21.05
C PRO A 207 27.22 17.36 22.56
N SER A 208 27.00 18.43 23.34
CA SER A 208 26.86 18.43 24.80
C SER A 208 25.60 17.70 25.34
N ASP A 209 24.78 17.14 24.45
CA ASP A 209 23.50 16.55 24.82
C ASP A 209 23.66 15.09 25.28
N LYS A 210 23.41 14.84 26.57
CA LYS A 210 23.35 13.52 27.23
C LYS A 210 22.18 12.63 26.74
N LYS A 211 21.76 12.77 25.48
CA LYS A 211 20.82 11.83 24.86
C LYS A 211 21.60 10.57 24.53
N ARG A 212 21.19 9.44 25.11
CA ARG A 212 21.81 8.11 24.86
C ARG A 212 22.03 7.93 23.35
N VAL A 213 23.30 7.81 22.97
CA VAL A 213 23.75 7.50 21.62
C VAL A 213 22.97 6.29 21.10
N SER A 214 22.18 6.47 20.03
CA SER A 214 21.37 5.39 19.49
C SER A 214 22.14 4.66 18.39
N ILE A 215 22.79 3.56 18.76
CA ILE A 215 23.44 2.68 17.78
C ILE A 215 22.36 1.85 17.11
N LYS A 216 22.34 1.81 15.79
CA LYS A 216 21.37 1.03 15.01
C LYS A 216 22.05 -0.10 14.29
N ALA A 217 21.52 -1.31 14.44
CA ALA A 217 22.06 -2.50 13.81
C ALA A 217 21.14 -3.03 12.71
N THR A 218 21.76 -3.48 11.62
CA THR A 218 21.11 -4.14 10.48
C THR A 218 21.86 -5.44 10.18
N GLY A 219 21.18 -6.57 10.28
CA GLY A 219 21.81 -7.89 10.15
C GLY A 219 20.91 -9.02 10.66
N ARG A 220 21.42 -10.25 10.61
CA ARG A 220 20.74 -11.44 11.17
C ARG A 220 21.19 -11.67 12.60
N PHE A 221 20.24 -11.76 13.53
CA PHE A 221 20.51 -11.99 14.94
C PHE A 221 19.97 -13.34 15.39
N LEU A 222 20.63 -13.93 16.39
CA LEU A 222 20.17 -15.15 17.06
C LEU A 222 19.32 -14.79 18.28
N GLN A 223 18.22 -15.48 18.49
CA GLN A 223 17.40 -15.27 19.68
C GLN A 223 18.19 -15.72 20.92
N LEU A 224 18.17 -14.91 21.98
CA LEU A 224 18.70 -15.25 23.29
C LEU A 224 17.53 -15.71 24.16
N LYS A 225 17.61 -16.94 24.69
CA LYS A 225 16.58 -17.51 25.58
C LYS A 225 16.65 -16.91 26.97
N LYS A 226 17.87 -16.70 27.47
CA LYS A 226 18.18 -15.99 28.72
C LYS A 226 19.44 -15.18 28.55
N VAL A 227 19.43 -13.98 29.10
CA VAL A 227 20.56 -13.04 29.07
C VAL A 227 21.30 -13.06 30.41
N GLU A 228 20.59 -13.32 31.51
CA GLU A 228 21.14 -13.46 32.87
C GLU A 228 20.48 -14.68 33.56
N PRO A 229 21.18 -15.44 34.41
CA PRO A 229 22.60 -15.34 34.79
C PRO A 229 23.57 -16.08 33.84
N THR A 230 23.06 -16.97 33.00
CA THR A 230 23.84 -17.70 31.98
C THR A 230 23.24 -17.45 30.61
N LEU A 231 24.11 -17.07 29.66
CA LEU A 231 23.70 -16.75 28.31
C LEU A 231 23.26 -18.03 27.58
N GLU A 232 21.95 -18.21 27.40
CA GLU A 232 21.38 -19.38 26.72
C GLU A 232 20.99 -19.00 25.28
N LEU A 233 21.66 -19.63 24.30
CA LEU A 233 21.38 -19.41 22.89
C LEU A 233 20.09 -20.13 22.44
N GLY A 234 19.24 -19.40 21.74
CA GLY A 234 18.07 -19.95 21.06
C GLY A 234 18.41 -20.51 19.68
N LYS A 235 17.43 -21.18 19.05
CA LYS A 235 17.55 -21.70 17.68
C LYS A 235 17.00 -20.74 16.61
N ARG A 236 16.16 -19.78 17.01
CA ARG A 236 15.48 -18.86 16.08
C ARG A 236 16.44 -17.76 15.63
N ARG A 237 16.34 -17.38 14.36
CA ARG A 237 17.09 -16.29 13.74
C ARG A 237 16.12 -15.28 13.14
N GLN A 238 16.44 -14.00 13.22
CA GLN A 238 15.63 -12.93 12.65
C GLN A 238 16.51 -11.88 11.99
N GLN A 239 16.10 -11.41 10.82
CA GLN A 239 16.70 -10.25 10.15
C GLN A 239 16.13 -8.98 10.81
N PHE A 240 17.02 -8.12 11.29
CA PHE A 240 16.68 -6.78 11.76
C PHE A 240 17.19 -5.73 10.77
N THR A 241 16.43 -4.65 10.64
CA THR A 241 16.77 -3.47 9.83
C THR A 241 16.67 -2.23 10.71
N SER A 242 17.79 -1.52 10.91
CA SER A 242 17.86 -0.26 11.67
C SER A 242 17.30 -0.36 13.11
N ALA A 243 17.54 -1.50 13.79
CA ALA A 243 17.07 -1.73 15.15
C ALA A 243 18.03 -1.15 16.19
N VAL A 244 17.53 -0.55 17.27
CA VAL A 244 18.38 -0.02 18.35
C VAL A 244 19.13 -1.17 19.02
N ALA A 245 20.45 -1.08 19.04
CA ALA A 245 21.35 -2.09 19.55
C ALA A 245 22.29 -1.51 20.61
N ASN A 246 22.73 -2.37 21.52
CA ASN A 246 23.77 -2.10 22.49
C ASN A 246 25.00 -2.93 22.14
N ILE A 247 26.17 -2.36 22.42
CA ILE A 247 27.45 -3.04 22.26
C ILE A 247 27.93 -3.44 23.64
N ILE A 248 28.10 -4.74 23.87
CA ILE A 248 28.52 -5.29 25.15
C ILE A 248 29.84 -6.02 24.93
N PRO A 249 30.98 -5.49 25.40
CA PRO A 249 32.23 -6.24 25.43
C PRO A 249 32.08 -7.41 26.41
N MET A 250 32.56 -8.58 26.00
CA MET A 250 32.55 -9.81 26.80
C MET A 250 33.96 -10.19 27.25
N ASP A 251 34.06 -11.12 28.18
CA ASP A 251 35.33 -11.68 28.61
C ASP A 251 36.06 -12.34 27.42
N GLN A 252 37.39 -12.38 27.47
CA GLN A 252 38.27 -12.94 26.41
C GLN A 252 38.37 -12.13 25.11
N GLY A 253 37.85 -10.89 25.09
CA GLY A 253 37.97 -10.01 23.92
C GLY A 253 36.93 -10.28 22.84
N ASP A 254 35.83 -10.91 23.22
CA ASP A 254 34.64 -11.10 22.40
C ASP A 254 33.70 -9.88 22.50
N LEU A 255 32.88 -9.67 21.47
CA LEU A 255 31.93 -8.57 21.39
C LEU A 255 30.53 -9.11 21.11
N MET A 256 29.57 -8.74 21.95
CA MET A 256 28.15 -9.01 21.71
C MET A 256 27.43 -7.76 21.24
N ILE A 257 26.79 -7.84 20.08
CA ILE A 257 25.83 -6.84 19.62
C ILE A 257 24.44 -7.31 19.99
N TYR A 258 23.77 -6.55 20.85
CA TYR A 258 22.54 -6.96 21.53
C TYR A 258 21.37 -6.05 21.17
N ILE A 259 20.24 -6.63 20.76
CA ILE A 259 18.97 -5.94 20.50
C ILE A 259 17.96 -6.39 21.54
N HIS A 260 17.41 -5.42 22.27
CA HIS A 260 16.25 -5.61 23.12
C HIS A 260 14.99 -5.29 22.31
N HIS A 261 14.27 -6.32 21.87
CA HIS A 261 13.11 -6.17 20.99
C HIS A 261 11.80 -6.33 21.76
N ILE A 262 11.01 -5.26 21.81
CA ILE A 262 9.69 -5.23 22.47
C ILE A 262 8.61 -5.15 21.40
N VAL A 263 7.79 -6.19 21.29
CA VAL A 263 6.59 -6.17 20.46
C VAL A 263 5.47 -5.50 21.25
N ARG A 264 4.85 -4.48 20.67
CA ARG A 264 3.73 -3.75 21.27
C ARG A 264 2.45 -3.95 20.47
N TYR A 265 1.33 -4.11 21.16
CA TYR A 265 -0.03 -4.06 20.60
C TYR A 265 -0.77 -2.93 21.32
N ASN A 266 -1.31 -1.95 20.58
CA ASN A 266 -1.93 -0.76 21.16
C ASN A 266 -1.11 -0.11 22.29
N PHE A 267 0.19 0.11 22.05
CA PHE A 267 1.17 0.66 23.01
C PHE A 267 1.50 -0.21 24.22
N ILE A 268 0.81 -1.33 24.44
CA ILE A 268 1.07 -2.29 25.52
C ILE A 268 2.15 -3.28 25.06
N PRO A 269 3.23 -3.51 25.82
CA PRO A 269 4.25 -4.50 25.48
C PRO A 269 3.68 -5.92 25.64
N VAL A 270 3.51 -6.63 24.53
CA VAL A 270 2.95 -8.00 24.49
C VAL A 270 4.04 -9.06 24.56
N SER A 271 5.24 -8.76 24.06
CA SER A 271 6.36 -9.70 24.11
C SER A 271 7.68 -8.98 24.20
N LYS A 272 8.57 -9.51 25.04
CA LYS A 272 9.97 -9.07 25.17
C LYS A 272 10.86 -10.20 24.67
N THR A 273 11.66 -9.90 23.67
CA THR A 273 12.60 -10.85 23.07
C THR A 273 13.98 -10.24 22.98
N HIS A 274 14.99 -11.06 23.20
CA HIS A 274 16.38 -10.66 23.20
C HIS A 274 17.08 -11.31 22.02
N TRP A 275 17.92 -10.54 21.35
CA TRP A 275 18.58 -10.97 20.12
C TRP A 275 20.05 -10.54 20.15
N GLY A 276 20.95 -11.44 19.77
CA GLY A 276 22.39 -11.23 19.86
C GLY A 276 23.14 -11.69 18.63
N VAL A 277 24.25 -11.02 18.34
CA VAL A 277 25.33 -11.50 17.46
C VAL A 277 26.62 -11.49 18.26
N PHE A 278 27.36 -12.60 18.21
CA PHE A 278 28.63 -12.78 18.90
C PHE A 278 29.77 -12.69 17.89
N LEU A 279 30.68 -11.76 18.12
CA LEU A 279 31.79 -11.46 17.25
C LEU A 279 33.08 -11.71 18.01
N ASN A 280 33.96 -12.51 17.44
CA ASN A 280 35.29 -12.77 17.98
C ASN A 280 36.34 -12.57 16.88
N LYS A 281 37.61 -12.50 17.26
CA LYS A 281 38.70 -12.25 16.29
C LYS A 281 38.90 -13.37 15.27
N GLN A 282 38.44 -14.58 15.60
CA GLN A 282 38.62 -15.76 14.77
C GLN A 282 37.52 -15.86 13.69
N ASN A 283 36.33 -15.35 13.99
CA ASN A 283 35.16 -15.40 13.13
C ASN A 283 34.96 -14.12 12.33
N VAL A 284 35.45 -12.97 12.80
CA VAL A 284 35.43 -11.71 12.04
C VAL A 284 36.63 -11.64 11.11
N GLY A 285 36.38 -11.57 9.80
CA GLY A 285 37.42 -11.43 8.80
C GLY A 285 38.01 -10.01 8.79
N VAL A 286 37.15 -9.02 8.54
CA VAL A 286 37.52 -7.59 8.50
C VAL A 286 36.36 -6.76 9.04
N VAL A 287 36.71 -5.73 9.80
CA VAL A 287 35.81 -4.64 10.18
C VAL A 287 36.10 -3.44 9.29
N GLU A 288 35.11 -2.97 8.53
CA GLU A 288 35.27 -1.82 7.66
C GLU A 288 34.52 -0.60 8.21
N PRO A 289 35.23 0.52 8.48
CA PRO A 289 34.57 1.81 8.70
C PRO A 289 34.06 2.37 7.38
N GLY A 290 32.96 3.11 7.44
CA GLY A 290 32.41 3.80 6.27
C GLY A 290 31.15 4.59 6.56
N VAL A 291 30.31 4.72 5.54
CA VAL A 291 29.05 5.47 5.60
C VAL A 291 27.93 4.61 5.04
N GLN A 292 26.82 4.54 5.76
CA GLN A 292 25.56 4.02 5.26
C GLN A 292 24.85 5.12 4.47
N LEU A 293 24.83 4.98 3.15
CA LEU A 293 24.11 5.85 2.23
C LEU A 293 22.61 5.52 2.28
N GLY A 294 21.79 6.57 2.36
CA GLY A 294 20.34 6.48 2.41
C GLY A 294 19.70 7.86 2.19
N TRP A 295 18.53 8.10 2.77
CA TRP A 295 17.93 9.43 2.78
C TRP A 295 18.78 10.43 3.57
N LYS A 296 19.28 10.00 4.73
CA LYS A 296 20.30 10.67 5.51
C LYS A 296 21.51 9.75 5.59
N ASP A 297 22.65 10.24 5.12
CA ASP A 297 23.91 9.52 5.24
C ASP A 297 24.29 9.40 6.72
N ARG A 298 24.71 8.21 7.15
CA ARG A 298 25.10 7.95 8.54
C ARG A 298 26.48 7.30 8.62
N PRO A 299 27.34 7.71 9.56
CA PRO A 299 28.56 6.96 9.85
C PRO A 299 28.21 5.53 10.23
N ALA A 300 28.97 4.56 9.73
CA ALA A 300 28.66 3.15 9.89
C ALA A 300 29.90 2.25 9.94
N VAL A 301 29.77 1.08 10.56
CA VAL A 301 30.80 0.05 10.63
C VAL A 301 30.20 -1.26 10.14
N GLN A 302 30.84 -1.88 9.16
CA GLN A 302 30.46 -3.18 8.62
C GLN A 302 31.37 -4.27 9.20
N PHE A 303 30.76 -5.31 9.74
CA PHE A 303 31.42 -6.53 10.17
C PHE A 303 31.13 -7.62 9.15
N SER A 304 32.18 -8.21 8.59
CA SER A 304 32.08 -9.43 7.78
C SER A 304 32.58 -10.59 8.62
N PHE A 305 31.70 -11.53 8.95
CA PHE A 305 32.04 -12.63 9.86
C PHE A 305 31.52 -13.98 9.35
N ALA A 306 32.30 -15.03 9.59
CA ALA A 306 31.94 -16.40 9.30
C ALA A 306 31.16 -16.99 10.49
N ARG A 307 30.05 -17.68 10.20
CA ARG A 307 29.29 -18.42 11.22
C ARG A 307 29.69 -19.89 11.23
N ASP A 308 29.17 -20.67 12.18
CA ASP A 308 29.42 -22.11 12.43
C ASP A 308 29.31 -23.05 11.20
N GLU A 309 28.83 -22.55 10.05
CA GLU A 309 28.72 -23.27 8.76
C GLU A 309 29.62 -22.69 7.65
N GLY A 310 30.57 -21.80 7.98
CA GLY A 310 31.45 -21.13 7.00
C GLY A 310 30.75 -20.09 6.10
N LYS A 311 29.44 -19.87 6.25
CA LYS A 311 28.70 -18.82 5.54
C LYS A 311 29.11 -17.45 6.08
N LEU A 312 29.50 -16.56 5.16
CA LEU A 312 29.78 -15.16 5.47
C LEU A 312 28.47 -14.41 5.68
N GLU A 313 28.32 -13.81 6.85
CA GLU A 313 27.24 -12.89 7.18
C GLU A 313 27.81 -11.48 7.37
N THR A 314 26.95 -10.49 7.12
CA THR A 314 27.29 -9.08 7.29
C THR A 314 26.42 -8.47 8.38
N LEU A 315 27.06 -7.78 9.31
CA LEU A 315 26.39 -6.93 10.29
C LEU A 315 26.81 -5.48 10.06
N LEU A 316 25.84 -4.60 9.88
CA LEU A 316 26.06 -3.16 9.74
C LEU A 316 25.59 -2.45 11.00
N LEU A 317 26.49 -1.70 11.64
CA LEU A 317 26.17 -0.78 12.73
C LEU A 317 26.20 0.64 12.17
N SER A 318 25.13 1.42 12.35
CA SER A 318 25.10 2.84 12.04
C SER A 318 24.95 3.69 13.28
N PHE A 319 25.56 4.86 13.22
CA PHE A 319 25.69 5.81 14.33
C PHE A 319 25.02 7.12 13.96
N ASP A 320 24.56 7.85 14.97
CA ASP A 320 24.04 9.20 14.77
C ASP A 320 25.18 10.22 14.59
N HIS A 321 26.36 9.96 15.16
CA HIS A 321 27.54 10.82 15.08
C HIS A 321 28.82 10.07 14.69
N VAL A 322 29.75 10.78 14.05
CA VAL A 322 31.07 10.25 13.64
C VAL A 322 31.94 9.91 14.86
N VAL A 323 31.78 10.66 15.95
CA VAL A 323 32.51 10.43 17.21
C VAL A 323 32.27 9.03 17.76
N ASP A 324 31.02 8.55 17.70
CA ASP A 324 30.65 7.23 18.21
C ASP A 324 31.25 6.10 17.36
N GLN A 325 31.29 6.30 16.03
CA GLN A 325 31.99 5.41 15.11
C GLN A 325 33.48 5.35 15.42
N ALA A 326 34.13 6.50 15.62
CA ALA A 326 35.55 6.57 15.96
C ALA A 326 35.85 5.89 17.31
N ALA A 327 35.00 6.09 18.31
CA ALA A 327 35.12 5.46 19.62
C ALA A 327 35.03 3.93 19.53
N LEU A 328 34.07 3.41 18.76
CA LEU A 328 33.96 1.97 18.53
C LEU A 328 35.18 1.43 17.78
N ILE A 329 35.65 2.12 16.73
CA ILE A 329 36.82 1.68 15.96
C ILE A 329 38.07 1.61 16.84
N LYS A 330 38.25 2.58 17.74
CA LYS A 330 39.33 2.56 18.74
C LYS A 330 39.19 1.34 19.67
N LEU A 331 38.00 1.10 20.22
CA LEU A 331 37.72 -0.06 21.07
C LEU A 331 38.02 -1.37 20.33
N LEU A 332 37.60 -1.52 19.07
CA LEU A 332 37.85 -2.72 18.27
C LEU A 332 39.34 -2.95 18.02
N ARG A 333 40.12 -1.89 17.79
CA ARG A 333 41.59 -2.00 17.67
C ARG A 333 42.23 -2.42 18.98
N GLU A 334 41.83 -1.84 20.10
CA GLU A 334 42.30 -2.22 21.45
C GLU A 334 41.94 -3.66 21.79
N MET A 335 40.73 -4.08 21.42
CA MET A 335 40.30 -5.46 21.55
C MET A 335 41.09 -6.38 20.65
N GLY A 336 41.71 -5.92 19.55
CA GLY A 336 42.57 -6.70 18.65
C GLY A 336 41.89 -7.21 17.38
N PHE A 337 40.77 -6.61 16.98
CA PHE A 337 40.11 -6.90 15.69
C PHE A 337 40.90 -6.31 14.52
N ARG A 338 40.81 -6.96 13.36
CA ARG A 338 41.36 -6.44 12.10
C ARG A 338 40.43 -5.37 11.55
N VAL A 339 40.83 -4.10 11.72
CA VAL A 339 40.08 -2.95 11.20
C VAL A 339 40.70 -2.45 9.90
N GLY A 340 39.91 -2.41 8.83
CA GLY A 340 40.30 -1.86 7.53
C GLY A 340 40.52 -0.35 7.58
N SER A 341 41.24 0.17 6.58
CA SER A 341 41.53 1.61 6.46
C SER A 341 40.32 2.44 5.97
N GLY A 342 39.22 1.78 5.60
CA GLY A 342 38.07 2.44 4.95
C GLY A 342 38.36 2.89 3.52
N ILE A 343 39.51 2.49 2.94
CA ILE A 343 39.81 2.67 1.54
C ILE A 343 39.53 1.33 0.89
N ALA A 344 38.43 1.21 0.14
CA ALA A 344 38.15 -0.02 -0.59
C ALA A 344 39.34 -0.35 -1.50
N SER A 345 40.02 -1.48 -1.26
CA SER A 345 40.71 -2.15 -2.35
C SER A 345 39.62 -2.48 -3.36
N GLN A 346 39.67 -1.88 -4.54
CA GLN A 346 38.65 -1.99 -5.61
C GLN A 346 38.49 -3.42 -6.19
N ALA A 347 38.80 -4.48 -5.43
CA ALA A 347 38.96 -5.83 -5.97
C ALA A 347 37.67 -6.68 -6.02
N TYR A 348 36.56 -6.28 -5.39
CA TYR A 348 35.34 -7.10 -5.39
C TYR A 348 34.06 -6.24 -5.41
N LEU A 349 33.71 -5.69 -6.57
CA LEU A 349 32.34 -5.34 -6.95
C LEU A 349 32.14 -5.53 -8.44
#